data_AF-A0AAV3YPK8-F1
#
_entry.id   AF-A0AAV3YPK8-F1
#
_cell.length_a   1.000
_cell.length_b   1.000
_cell.length_c   1.000
_cell.angle_alpha   90.00
_cell.angle_beta   90.00
_cell.angle_gamma   90.00
#
_symmetry.space_group_name_H-M   'P 1'
#
loop_
_entity.id
_entity.type
_entity.pdbx_description
1 polymer ?
#
loop_
_entity_poly.entity_id
_entity_poly.type
_entity_poly.pdbx_seq_one_letter_code
_entity_poly.pdbx_strand_id
1 'polypeptide(L)'
;MLKNCLSTTTVENADHLNQAMKTAIDHCAPVRTRTIPARPISPWFREAKRLRRQAERKWRKTKLQVHRDIFTHHRDRVNSIVEEKKKTYYVNQLQDVTSCKELF
;
A
#
# COMPACT_ATOMS: atom_id res chain seq x y z
N MET A 1 -5.94 -62.62 14.84
CA MET A 1 -6.10 -61.86 13.58
C MET A 1 -6.94 -60.62 13.84
N LEU A 2 -6.71 -59.51 13.14
CA LEU A 2 -7.46 -58.23 13.17
C LEU A 2 -7.05 -57.17 14.20
N LYS A 3 -5.81 -56.67 14.16
CA LYS A 3 -5.46 -55.34 14.71
C LYS A 3 -4.30 -54.76 13.90
N ASN A 4 -4.58 -54.04 12.81
CA ASN A 4 -3.62 -53.14 12.10
C ASN A 4 -4.23 -52.35 10.92
N CYS A 5 -5.56 -52.26 10.79
CA CYS A 5 -6.22 -51.56 9.67
C CYS A 5 -6.82 -50.19 10.05
N LEU A 6 -6.93 -49.86 11.35
CA LEU A 6 -7.66 -48.68 11.80
C LEU A 6 -6.83 -47.37 11.77
N SER A 7 -5.50 -47.47 11.76
CA SER A 7 -4.59 -46.32 11.79
C SER A 7 -4.28 -45.73 10.40
N THR A 8 -4.35 -46.52 9.33
CA THR A 8 -4.14 -46.04 7.96
C THR A 8 -5.36 -45.31 7.42
N THR A 9 -6.56 -45.82 7.69
CA THR A 9 -7.83 -45.22 7.23
C THR A 9 -8.11 -43.85 7.86
N THR A 10 -7.64 -43.61 9.10
CA THR A 10 -7.86 -42.32 9.78
C THR A 10 -6.98 -41.21 9.22
N VAL A 11 -5.77 -41.52 8.77
CA VAL A 11 -4.84 -40.57 8.14
C VAL A 11 -5.28 -40.25 6.70
N GLU A 12 -5.64 -41.26 5.92
CA GLU A 12 -6.16 -41.09 4.55
C GLU A 12 -7.43 -40.22 4.52
N ASN A 13 -8.33 -40.38 5.50
CA ASN A 13 -9.52 -39.56 5.65
C ASN A 13 -9.21 -38.10 6.01
N ALA A 14 -8.18 -37.87 6.83
CA ALA A 14 -7.75 -36.53 7.19
C ALA A 14 -7.16 -35.79 5.99
N ASP A 15 -6.37 -36.47 5.16
CA ASP A 15 -5.80 -35.91 3.93
C ASP A 15 -6.89 -35.55 2.92
N HIS A 16 -7.90 -36.42 2.75
CA HIS A 16 -9.03 -36.16 1.88
C HIS A 16 -9.85 -34.94 2.34
N LEU A 17 -10.10 -34.84 3.64
CA LEU A 17 -10.80 -33.69 4.22
C LEU A 17 -10.01 -32.39 4.00
N ASN A 18 -8.71 -32.41 4.27
CA ASN A 18 -7.83 -31.26 4.06
C ASN A 18 -7.84 -30.81 2.59
N GLN A 19 -7.84 -31.75 1.65
CA GLN A 19 -7.88 -31.45 0.23
C GLN A 19 -9.24 -30.87 -0.22
N ALA A 20 -10.35 -31.41 0.28
CA ALA A 20 -11.68 -30.89 0.02
C ALA A 20 -11.84 -29.45 0.57
N MET A 21 -11.34 -29.19 1.78
CA MET A 21 -11.37 -27.86 2.39
C MET A 21 -10.51 -26.86 1.60
N LYS A 22 -9.30 -27.24 1.19
CA LYS A 22 -8.45 -26.39 0.33
C LYS A 22 -9.16 -26.03 -0.97
N THR A 23 -9.75 -27.03 -1.64
CA THR A 23 -10.46 -26.84 -2.91
C THR A 23 -11.65 -25.89 -2.77
N ALA A 24 -12.43 -26.02 -1.69
CA ALA A 24 -13.53 -25.12 -1.40
C ALA A 24 -13.06 -23.68 -1.09
N ILE A 25 -11.97 -23.54 -0.33
CA ILE A 25 -11.37 -22.24 -0.02
C ILE A 25 -10.81 -21.59 -1.29
N ASP A 26 -10.10 -22.33 -2.14
CA ASP A 26 -9.54 -21.81 -3.39
C ASP A 26 -10.64 -21.42 -4.39
N HIS A 27 -11.78 -22.12 -4.39
CA HIS A 27 -12.92 -21.76 -5.23
C HIS A 27 -13.59 -20.46 -4.78
N CYS A 28 -13.83 -20.31 -3.47
CA CYS A 28 -14.50 -19.15 -2.90
C CYS A 28 -13.59 -17.93 -2.71
N ALA A 29 -12.30 -18.16 -2.48
CA ALA A 29 -11.29 -17.17 -2.12
C ALA A 29 -9.89 -17.58 -2.62
N PRO A 30 -9.68 -17.59 -3.96
CA PRO A 30 -8.40 -17.97 -4.52
C PRO A 30 -7.30 -17.03 -4.02
N VAL A 31 -6.15 -17.61 -3.67
CA VAL A 31 -4.97 -16.83 -3.28
C VAL A 31 -4.53 -15.98 -4.48
N ARG A 32 -4.63 -14.65 -4.32
CA ARG A 32 -4.17 -13.68 -5.32
C ARG A 32 -2.91 -13.01 -4.83
N THR A 33 -1.79 -13.30 -5.48
CA THR A 33 -0.52 -12.62 -5.22
C THR A 33 -0.35 -11.45 -6.18
N ARG A 34 0.06 -10.29 -5.66
CA ARG A 34 0.46 -9.14 -6.47
C ARG A 34 1.81 -8.65 -6.00
N THR A 35 2.74 -8.51 -6.94
CA THR A 35 4.04 -7.88 -6.66
C THR A 35 3.85 -6.38 -6.58
N ILE A 36 3.96 -5.82 -5.37
CA ILE A 36 3.94 -4.37 -5.17
C ILE A 36 5.39 -3.88 -5.23
N PRO A 37 5.78 -3.05 -6.21
CA PRO A 37 7.13 -2.51 -6.25
C PRO A 37 7.37 -1.65 -5.02
N ALA A 38 8.46 -1.92 -4.30
CA ALA A 38 8.91 -1.09 -3.20
C ALA A 38 9.36 0.26 -3.75
N ARG A 39 8.48 1.27 -3.71
CA ARG A 39 8.86 2.65 -4.04
C ARG A 39 9.50 3.26 -2.79
N PRO A 40 10.80 3.60 -2.80
CA PRO A 40 11.41 4.28 -1.67
C PRO A 40 10.72 5.63 -1.51
N ILE A 41 9.90 5.77 -0.45
CA ILE A 41 9.36 7.07 -0.09
C ILE A 41 10.51 7.88 0.43
N SER A 42 10.76 9.03 -0.20
CA SER A 42 11.80 9.94 0.24
C SER A 42 11.56 10.33 1.71
N PRO A 43 12.59 10.28 2.58
CA PRO A 43 12.44 10.52 4.02
C PRO A 43 11.75 11.85 4.35
N TRP A 44 12.06 12.92 3.61
CA TRP A 44 11.44 14.24 3.75
C TRP A 44 9.93 14.23 3.43
N PHE A 45 9.47 13.43 2.46
CA PHE A 45 8.05 13.33 2.12
C PHE A 45 7.27 12.55 3.16
N ARG A 46 7.90 11.50 3.71
CA ARG A 46 7.34 10.74 4.84
C ARG A 46 7.14 11.64 6.04
N GLU A 47 8.13 12.47 6.35
CA GLU A 47 8.07 13.42 7.47
C GLU A 47 6.96 14.47 7.27
N ALA A 48 6.88 15.09 6.09
CA ALA A 48 5.84 16.06 5.77
C ALA A 48 4.42 15.46 5.94
N LYS A 49 4.20 14.22 5.48
CA LYS A 49 2.93 13.51 5.68
C LYS A 49 2.65 13.19 7.15
N ARG A 50 3.70 12.86 7.92
CA ARG A 50 3.60 12.59 9.37
C ARG A 50 3.10 13.83 10.11
N LEU A 51 3.74 14.98 9.87
CA LEU A 51 3.37 16.26 10.49
C LEU A 51 1.94 16.67 10.13
N ARG A 52 1.55 16.57 8.85
CA ARG A 52 0.17 16.82 8.41
C ARG A 52 -0.83 15.94 9.18
N ARG A 53 -0.54 14.65 9.33
CA ARG A 53 -1.45 13.71 10.02
C ARG A 53 -1.50 13.95 11.52
N GLN A 54 -0.42 14.42 12.14
CA GLN A 54 -0.40 14.83 13.54
C GLN A 54 -1.28 16.07 13.76
N ALA A 55 -1.09 17.10 12.95
CA ALA A 55 -1.91 18.31 13.00
C ALA A 55 -3.39 18.03 12.74
N GLU A 56 -3.70 17.19 11.75
CA GLU A 56 -5.07 16.77 11.45
C GLU A 56 -5.71 16.06 12.64
N ARG A 57 -5.01 15.11 13.27
CA ARG A 57 -5.52 14.41 14.46
C ARG A 57 -5.78 15.38 15.61
N LYS A 58 -4.87 16.33 15.85
CA LYS A 58 -5.05 17.37 16.87
C LYS A 58 -6.28 18.23 16.59
N TRP A 59 -6.44 18.71 15.36
CA TRP A 59 -7.62 19.49 14.96
C TRP A 59 -8.91 18.68 15.07
N ARG A 60 -8.94 17.42 14.61
CA ARG A 60 -10.13 16.57 14.73
C ARG A 60 -10.57 16.35 16.18
N LYS A 61 -9.62 16.28 17.12
CA LYS A 61 -9.90 16.12 18.56
C LYS A 61 -10.40 17.42 19.21
N THR A 62 -9.79 18.55 18.87
CA THR A 62 -9.98 19.82 19.59
C THR A 62 -10.97 20.76 18.94
N LYS A 63 -11.15 20.67 17.62
CA LYS A 63 -12.00 21.53 16.78
C LYS A 63 -11.68 23.04 16.85
N LEU A 64 -10.53 23.43 17.41
CA LEU A 64 -10.11 24.83 17.48
C LEU A 64 -9.58 25.34 16.13
N GLN A 65 -9.86 26.61 15.83
CA GLN A 65 -9.42 27.28 14.59
C GLN A 65 -7.89 27.27 14.45
N VAL A 66 -7.17 27.58 15.52
CA VAL A 66 -5.69 27.57 15.52
C VAL A 66 -5.14 26.20 15.05
N HIS A 67 -5.77 25.11 15.48
CA HIS A 67 -5.37 23.77 15.04
C HIS A 67 -5.75 23.47 13.59
N ARG A 68 -6.86 24.05 13.10
CA ARG A 68 -7.23 24.00 11.68
C ARG A 68 -6.21 24.72 10.81
N ASP A 69 -5.70 25.87 11.26
CA ASP A 69 -4.73 26.67 10.52
C ASP A 69 -3.37 25.94 10.45
N ILE A 70 -2.93 25.34 11.56
CA ILE A 70 -1.73 24.47 11.58
C ILE A 70 -1.89 23.28 10.63
N PHE A 71 -3.06 22.62 10.63
CA PHE A 71 -3.33 21.53 9.69
C PHE A 71 -3.29 22.02 8.23
N THR A 72 -3.92 23.15 7.94
CA THR A 72 -3.94 23.78 6.61
C THR A 72 -2.53 24.06 6.12
N HIS A 73 -1.69 24.67 6.96
CA HIS A 73 -0.28 24.92 6.66
C HIS A 73 0.47 23.63 6.27
N HIS A 74 0.36 22.56 7.07
CA HIS A 74 1.03 21.30 6.74
C HIS A 74 0.44 20.59 5.52
N ARG A 75 -0.88 20.73 5.27
CA ARG A 75 -1.52 20.22 4.05
C ARG A 75 -0.93 20.91 2.83
N ASP A 76 -0.84 22.23 2.85
CA ASP A 76 -0.36 23.03 1.73
C ASP A 76 1.13 22.79 1.47
N ARG A 77 1.92 22.62 2.54
CA ARG A 77 3.32 22.18 2.42
C ARG A 77 3.47 20.86 1.69
N VAL A 78 2.65 19.84 2.03
CA VAL A 78 2.69 18.54 1.35
C VAL A 78 2.33 18.68 -0.13
N ASN A 79 1.32 19.49 -0.46
CA ASN A 79 0.90 19.71 -1.84
C ASN A 79 1.99 20.42 -2.66
N SER A 80 2.57 21.48 -2.11
CA SER A 80 3.66 22.24 -2.73
C SER A 80 4.86 21.34 -3.05
N ILE A 81 5.24 20.45 -2.14
CA ILE A 81 6.32 19.49 -2.35
C ILE A 81 6.02 18.54 -3.53
N VAL A 82 4.79 18.06 -3.65
CA VAL A 82 4.38 17.18 -4.76
C VAL A 82 4.40 17.93 -6.09
N GLU A 83 3.89 19.15 -6.09
CA GLU A 83 3.86 20.03 -7.27
C GLU A 83 5.27 20.37 -7.75
N GLU A 84 6.15 20.78 -6.85
CA GLU A 84 7.56 21.07 -7.13
C GLU A 84 8.23 19.85 -7.76
N LYS A 85 8.06 18.66 -7.18
CA LYS A 85 8.67 17.43 -7.73
C LYS A 85 8.13 17.05 -9.10
N LYS A 86 6.83 17.22 -9.34
CA LYS A 86 6.24 17.02 -10.67
C LYS A 86 6.82 18.00 -11.68
N LYS A 87 6.88 19.28 -11.32
CA LYS A 87 7.43 20.34 -12.17
C LYS A 87 8.88 20.05 -12.52
N THR A 88 9.73 19.78 -11.52
CA THR A 88 11.15 19.45 -11.74
C THR A 88 11.31 18.22 -12.64
N TYR A 89 10.50 17.17 -12.44
CA TYR A 89 10.56 15.98 -13.30
C TYR A 89 10.33 16.31 -14.77
N TYR A 90 9.23 17.01 -15.09
CA TYR A 90 8.92 17.34 -16.48
C TYR A 90 9.87 18.39 -17.06
N VAL A 91 10.33 19.37 -16.28
CA VAL A 91 11.34 20.33 -16.73
C VAL A 91 12.63 19.62 -17.11
N ASN A 92 13.11 18.68 -16.30
CA ASN A 92 14.31 17.91 -16.61
C ASN A 92 14.11 17.05 -17.86
N GLN A 93 12.97 16.36 -17.99
CA GLN A 93 12.68 15.59 -19.20
C GLN A 93 12.64 16.46 -20.46
N LEU A 94 12.13 17.70 -20.37
CA LEU A 94 12.11 18.61 -21.52
C LEU A 94 13.49 19.19 -21.85
N GLN A 95 14.37 19.35 -20.86
CA GLN A 95 15.76 19.79 -21.08
C GLN A 95 16.60 18.71 -21.80
N ASP A 96 16.33 17.44 -21.49
CA ASP A 96 17.07 16.30 -22.06
C ASP A 96 16.63 15.97 -23.50
N VAL A 97 15.48 16.51 -23.95
CA VAL A 97 14.92 16.23 -25.27
C VAL A 97 15.37 17.28 -26.29
N THR A 98 16.11 16.83 -27.31
CA THR A 98 16.64 17.69 -28.37
C THR A 98 15.62 17.95 -29.50
N SER A 99 14.61 17.08 -29.64
CA SER A 99 13.61 17.15 -30.70
C SER A 99 12.21 16.82 -30.19
N CYS A 100 11.22 17.65 -30.55
CA CYS A 100 9.82 17.53 -30.12
C CYS A 100 9.15 16.20 -30.51
N LYS A 101 9.74 15.46 -31.47
CA LYS A 101 9.26 14.15 -31.94
C LYS A 101 9.45 13.04 -30.91
N GLU A 102 10.33 13.21 -29.93
CA GLU A 102 10.61 12.21 -28.88
C GLU A 102 9.58 12.26 -27.74
N LEU A 103 8.66 13.23 -27.77
CA LEU A 103 7.61 13.44 -26.76
C LEU A 103 6.27 12.78 -27.11
N PHE A 104 6.12 12.20 -28.31
CA PHE A 104 4.90 11.59 -28.84
C PHE A 104 5.19 10.24 -29.49
#